data_AF-A0A6G0U3A4-F1
#
_entry.id   AF-A0A6G0U3A4-F1
#
_cell.length_a   1.000
_cell.length_b   1.000
_cell.length_c   1.000
_cell.angle_alpha   90.00
_cell.angle_beta   90.00
_cell.angle_gamma   90.00
#
_symmetry.space_group_name_H-M   'P 1'
#
loop_
_entity.id
_entity.type
_entity.pdbx_description
1 polymer ?
#
loop_
_entity_poly.entity_id
_entity_poly.type
_entity_poly.pdbx_seq_one_letter_code
_entity_poly.pdbx_strand_id
1 'polypeptide(L)'
;MEITEVLPIKSLEEALSWKPLSESLPVIDLQDRANYSINGKDYKCHERFLTPKRLLNQGLPKTLICHDMQGGYLNDRFVNGTKSSNEYTFYNWSVVDTFVYFSHNFITIPPIGWINAAHKHGVKVLGTLITEWIDGNTLWLQVFSNLEKRNNLVDKLVEICKYYKFDGYLLNVENELESENIENMIETISLLRTKLKTVITHSEVIWYDSVSMETGKLIWQNQLNNHNKLAFQACDGIFLNYNWKEEDLVKSVANAGNRVIDVYVGVDVFGRNCFGGLDCYKSLEIIRKYDLSVAIFAPGWTYETLSDKNKFNVVEDTFWRKLYPFLYIHIPCTLPFSTYFCRGYGSKKIENFVESSLDAWYNLSKLNYQPSVPLCLLDGNFPCISHVDGEAIIGGGCLRLNGNNENTSYHRIFVCHFEVKSTLYFEITVKALKPYDSHKIFLGVLDPYGMPYKMEFGVQGDNNMFFNNCDDYSCIIPDSKIYNVTLENGWLLHKLKCEMVGIIVEVAIETEEPLLIGHLFINDSSNL
;
A
#
# COMPACT_ATOMS: atom_id res chain seq x y z
N MET A 1 -30.98 -4.11 3.63
CA MET A 1 -30.77 -2.72 4.05
C MET A 1 -29.33 -2.48 3.69
N GLU A 2 -29.07 -1.57 2.75
CA GLU A 2 -27.74 -1.35 2.19
C GLU A 2 -26.78 -0.85 3.26
N ILE A 3 -25.55 -1.36 3.26
CA ILE A 3 -24.51 -0.89 4.18
C ILE A 3 -24.06 0.52 3.76
N THR A 4 -24.29 1.50 4.62
CA THR A 4 -23.94 2.90 4.35
C THR A 4 -22.64 3.32 5.04
N GLU A 5 -22.32 2.70 6.18
CA GLU A 5 -21.08 2.89 6.91
C GLU A 5 -20.59 1.59 7.56
N VAL A 6 -19.28 1.51 7.80
CA VAL A 6 -18.63 0.43 8.55
C VAL A 6 -18.22 0.98 9.91
N LEU A 7 -18.70 0.34 10.98
CA LEU A 7 -18.42 0.76 12.36
C LEU A 7 -17.68 -0.35 13.12
N PRO A 8 -16.89 0.02 14.14
CA PRO A 8 -16.28 -0.96 15.03
C PRO A 8 -17.33 -1.61 15.93
N ILE A 9 -16.97 -2.77 16.48
CA ILE A 9 -17.71 -3.44 17.55
C ILE A 9 -17.08 -3.04 18.88
N LYS A 10 -17.91 -2.60 19.83
CA LYS A 10 -17.45 -1.95 21.08
C LYS A 10 -17.47 -2.86 22.30
N SER A 11 -18.19 -3.98 22.26
CA SER A 11 -18.33 -4.88 23.42
C SER A 11 -18.38 -6.36 23.03
N LEU A 12 -18.18 -7.23 24.02
CA LEU A 12 -18.30 -8.68 23.84
C LEU A 12 -19.72 -9.11 23.46
N GLU A 13 -20.75 -8.46 24.02
CA GLU A 13 -22.15 -8.76 23.67
C GLU A 13 -22.46 -8.41 22.21
N GLU A 14 -21.97 -7.26 21.74
CA GLU A 14 -22.11 -6.85 20.35
C GLU A 14 -21.36 -7.82 19.42
N ALA A 15 -20.15 -8.26 19.79
CA ALA A 15 -19.39 -9.24 19.03
C ALA A 15 -20.12 -10.58 18.91
N LEU A 16 -20.66 -11.10 20.03
CA LEU A 16 -21.34 -12.39 20.06
C LEU A 16 -22.71 -12.37 19.36
N SER A 17 -23.37 -11.20 19.34
CA SER A 17 -24.66 -11.01 18.66
C SER A 17 -24.52 -10.58 17.19
N TRP A 18 -23.31 -10.22 16.75
CA TRP A 18 -23.02 -9.78 15.39
C TRP A 18 -23.45 -10.83 14.34
N LYS A 19 -24.04 -10.35 13.25
CA LYS A 19 -24.45 -11.18 12.10
C LYS A 19 -24.15 -10.44 10.79
N PRO A 20 -23.80 -11.16 9.72
CA PRO A 20 -23.60 -10.56 8.40
C PRO A 20 -24.93 -10.00 7.88
N LEU A 21 -24.85 -8.91 7.11
CA LEU A 21 -26.00 -8.46 6.33
C LEU A 21 -26.19 -9.40 5.14
N SER A 22 -27.42 -9.45 4.62
CA SER A 22 -27.77 -10.30 3.47
C SER A 22 -27.13 -9.87 2.14
N GLU A 23 -26.68 -8.62 2.06
CA GLU A 23 -26.16 -8.02 0.84
C GLU A 23 -24.65 -8.23 0.72
N SER A 24 -24.18 -8.38 -0.52
CA SER A 24 -22.76 -8.46 -0.83
C SER A 24 -22.10 -7.09 -0.67
N LEU A 25 -20.95 -7.05 -0.01
CA LEU A 25 -20.18 -5.82 0.14
C LEU A 25 -19.42 -5.49 -1.16
N PRO A 26 -19.27 -4.19 -1.51
CA PRO A 26 -18.47 -3.76 -2.65
C PRO A 26 -16.97 -3.82 -2.34
N VAL A 27 -16.48 -4.99 -1.93
CA VAL A 27 -15.08 -5.26 -1.57
C VAL A 27 -14.43 -6.12 -2.65
N ILE A 28 -13.31 -5.62 -3.19
CA ILE A 28 -12.50 -6.35 -4.17
C ILE A 28 -11.59 -7.36 -3.49
N ASP A 29 -11.23 -8.42 -4.21
CA ASP A 29 -10.29 -9.41 -3.70
C ASP A 29 -8.84 -8.87 -3.80
N LEU A 30 -7.98 -9.36 -2.90
CA LEU A 30 -6.56 -9.03 -2.83
C LEU A 30 -5.88 -9.34 -4.18
N GLN A 31 -5.24 -8.33 -4.77
CA GLN A 31 -4.52 -8.48 -6.04
C GLN A 31 -3.15 -9.12 -5.85
N ASP A 32 -2.74 -9.93 -6.81
CA ASP A 32 -1.40 -10.52 -6.83
C ASP A 32 -0.31 -9.48 -7.11
N ARG A 33 0.88 -9.77 -6.58
CA ARG A 33 2.14 -9.07 -6.85
C ARG A 33 3.14 -10.04 -7.45
N ALA A 34 4.12 -9.52 -8.18
CA ALA A 34 5.23 -10.34 -8.61
C ALA A 34 5.93 -10.95 -7.39
N ASN A 35 6.53 -12.13 -7.57
CA ASN A 35 7.26 -12.84 -6.51
C ASN A 35 8.63 -12.21 -6.17
N TYR A 36 8.90 -11.01 -6.68
CA TYR A 36 10.09 -10.24 -6.40
C TYR A 36 9.76 -8.77 -6.17
N SER A 37 10.69 -8.10 -5.51
CA SER A 37 10.66 -6.68 -5.22
C SER A 37 11.99 -6.04 -5.59
N ILE A 38 12.00 -4.71 -5.61
CA ILE A 38 13.18 -3.90 -5.86
C ILE A 38 13.56 -3.21 -4.55
N ASN A 39 14.82 -3.24 -4.15
CA ASN A 39 15.25 -2.45 -2.99
C ASN A 39 15.15 -0.96 -3.33
N GLY A 40 14.46 -0.17 -2.51
CA GLY A 40 14.23 1.24 -2.80
C GLY A 40 15.50 2.08 -2.85
N LYS A 41 16.62 1.63 -2.25
CA LYS A 41 17.93 2.30 -2.39
C LYS A 41 18.54 2.15 -3.78
N ASP A 42 18.19 1.06 -4.47
CA ASP A 42 18.70 0.73 -5.80
C ASP A 42 17.85 1.39 -6.90
N TYR A 43 16.74 2.02 -6.52
CA TYR A 43 15.87 2.73 -7.44
C TYR A 43 16.48 4.05 -7.93
N LYS A 44 16.51 4.24 -9.25
CA LYS A 44 17.03 5.45 -9.91
C LYS A 44 15.99 6.07 -10.83
N CYS A 45 15.41 7.18 -10.41
CA CYS A 45 14.27 7.84 -11.06
C CYS A 45 14.53 8.27 -12.51
N HIS A 46 15.72 8.82 -12.79
CA HIS A 46 16.08 9.50 -14.05
C HIS A 46 17.12 8.75 -14.90
N GLU A 47 17.62 7.63 -14.42
CA GLU A 47 18.61 6.85 -15.15
C GLU A 47 17.92 5.91 -16.12
N ARG A 48 18.16 6.15 -17.42
CA ARG A 48 17.83 5.20 -18.48
C ARG A 48 18.70 3.94 -18.32
N PHE A 49 18.17 2.79 -18.72
CA PHE A 49 18.94 1.52 -18.85
C PHE A 49 19.32 0.81 -17.55
N LEU A 50 18.70 1.17 -16.42
CA LEU A 50 18.81 0.34 -15.23
C LEU A 50 17.63 -0.63 -15.16
N THR A 51 17.94 -1.92 -15.22
CA THR A 51 17.05 -2.95 -14.67
C THR A 51 17.46 -3.14 -13.21
N PRO A 52 16.68 -2.62 -12.24
CA PRO A 52 17.05 -2.79 -10.84
C PRO A 52 17.12 -4.27 -10.50
N LYS A 53 18.02 -4.62 -9.57
CA LYS A 53 18.15 -6.00 -9.11
C LYS A 53 16.81 -6.46 -8.54
N ARG A 54 16.29 -7.56 -9.10
CA ARG A 54 15.07 -8.22 -8.63
C ARG A 54 15.42 -9.14 -7.48
N LEU A 55 14.79 -8.92 -6.33
CA LEU A 55 15.00 -9.69 -5.12
C LEU A 55 13.76 -10.54 -4.87
N LEU A 56 13.90 -11.87 -4.81
CA LEU A 56 12.78 -12.74 -4.47
C LEU A 56 12.19 -12.33 -3.12
N ASN A 57 10.86 -12.24 -3.02
CA ASN A 57 10.18 -11.78 -1.82
C ASN A 57 10.39 -12.72 -0.62
N GLN A 58 10.66 -13.99 -0.89
CA GLN A 58 10.92 -14.97 0.16
C GLN A 58 12.18 -14.59 0.95
N GLY A 59 12.01 -14.32 2.24
CA GLY A 59 13.11 -13.94 3.13
C GLY A 59 13.40 -12.44 3.18
N LEU A 60 12.66 -11.61 2.44
CA LEU A 60 12.83 -10.16 2.56
C LEU A 60 12.15 -9.64 3.83
N PRO A 61 12.79 -8.68 4.53
CA PRO A 61 12.15 -7.94 5.60
C PRO A 61 10.91 -7.19 5.11
N LYS A 62 9.80 -7.29 5.86
CA LYS A 62 8.49 -6.74 5.51
C LYS A 62 8.28 -5.34 6.07
N THR A 63 7.28 -4.63 5.55
CA THR A 63 6.83 -3.32 6.02
C THR A 63 5.36 -3.38 6.41
N LEU A 64 5.09 -3.14 7.69
CA LEU A 64 3.75 -2.98 8.22
C LEU A 64 3.47 -1.49 8.47
N ILE A 65 2.28 -1.05 8.09
CA ILE A 65 1.74 0.27 8.48
C ILE A 65 0.64 0.04 9.50
N CYS A 66 0.72 0.72 10.65
CA CYS A 66 -0.36 0.73 11.63
C CYS A 66 -1.01 2.12 11.62
N HIS A 67 -2.17 2.21 10.99
CA HIS A 67 -2.91 3.44 10.74
C HIS A 67 -3.78 3.81 11.95
N ASP A 68 -3.19 4.57 12.87
CA ASP A 68 -3.88 5.25 13.97
C ASP A 68 -4.06 6.72 13.60
N MET A 69 -5.19 7.03 12.96
CA MET A 69 -5.48 8.37 12.42
C MET A 69 -6.64 9.00 13.20
N GLN A 70 -6.32 9.89 14.15
CA GLN A 70 -7.31 10.63 14.96
C GLN A 70 -8.45 9.75 15.55
N GLY A 71 -8.13 8.53 16.00
CA GLY A 71 -9.10 7.57 16.56
C GLY A 71 -9.88 6.74 15.52
N GLY A 72 -9.66 6.99 14.23
CA GLY A 72 -10.27 6.27 13.11
C GLY A 72 -11.76 6.57 12.90
N TYR A 73 -12.31 5.97 11.86
CA TYR A 73 -13.72 6.01 11.47
C TYR A 73 -14.23 7.43 11.28
N LEU A 74 -13.45 8.25 10.58
CA LEU A 74 -13.82 9.59 10.16
C LEU A 74 -14.73 9.48 8.93
N ASN A 75 -14.49 10.28 7.88
CA ASN A 75 -15.26 10.20 6.64
C ASN A 75 -14.97 8.91 5.83
N ASP A 76 -13.90 8.19 6.16
CA ASP A 76 -13.50 6.92 5.56
C ASP A 76 -14.42 5.75 5.90
N ARG A 77 -15.23 5.86 6.96
CA ARG A 77 -16.22 4.83 7.34
C ARG A 77 -17.37 4.69 6.35
N PHE A 78 -17.69 5.75 5.60
CA PHE A 78 -18.85 5.77 4.70
C PHE A 78 -18.56 5.04 3.40
N VAL A 79 -19.36 4.01 3.09
CA VAL A 79 -19.16 3.11 1.95
C VAL A 79 -19.24 3.86 0.62
N ASN A 80 -20.20 4.79 0.52
CA ASN A 80 -20.42 5.59 -0.68
C ASN A 80 -19.64 6.91 -0.71
N GLY A 81 -18.79 7.15 0.29
CA GLY A 81 -17.99 8.36 0.42
C GLY A 81 -18.75 9.57 0.98
N THR A 82 -18.09 10.73 0.99
CA THR A 82 -18.60 11.99 1.55
C THR A 82 -18.36 13.17 0.60
N LYS A 83 -18.98 14.31 0.92
CA LYS A 83 -18.81 15.58 0.19
C LYS A 83 -17.68 16.44 0.78
N SER A 84 -16.47 15.91 0.79
CA SER A 84 -15.29 16.61 1.31
C SER A 84 -14.06 16.23 0.49
N SER A 85 -13.00 17.03 0.53
CA SER A 85 -11.78 16.85 -0.27
C SER A 85 -10.49 17.07 0.53
N ASN A 86 -10.61 17.20 1.84
CA ASN A 86 -9.49 17.53 2.73
C ASN A 86 -9.12 16.37 3.64
N GLU A 87 -9.58 15.16 3.38
CA GLU A 87 -9.27 13.97 4.15
C GLU A 87 -7.83 13.50 3.97
N TYR A 88 -7.33 12.78 4.96
CA TYR A 88 -6.09 12.01 4.80
C TYR A 88 -6.27 10.92 3.75
N THR A 89 -5.31 10.83 2.83
CA THR A 89 -5.23 9.76 1.83
C THR A 89 -3.84 9.16 1.84
N PHE A 90 -3.75 7.83 1.83
CA PHE A 90 -2.47 7.14 1.74
C PHE A 90 -2.28 6.58 0.32
N TYR A 91 -1.09 6.81 -0.25
CA TYR A 91 -0.80 6.43 -1.65
C TYR A 91 0.56 5.77 -1.86
N ASN A 92 1.33 5.48 -0.80
CA ASN A 92 2.63 4.80 -0.91
C ASN A 92 2.49 3.27 -0.72
N TRP A 93 1.47 2.67 -1.33
CA TRP A 93 1.11 1.26 -1.15
C TRP A 93 2.16 0.28 -1.69
N SER A 94 2.98 0.69 -2.67
CA SER A 94 3.98 -0.17 -3.30
C SER A 94 5.09 -0.62 -2.34
N VAL A 95 5.24 0.01 -1.17
CA VAL A 95 6.27 -0.35 -0.19
C VAL A 95 5.71 -0.99 1.08
N VAL A 96 4.43 -1.33 1.08
CA VAL A 96 3.71 -1.89 2.24
C VAL A 96 3.36 -3.35 1.96
N ASP A 97 3.60 -4.23 2.93
CA ASP A 97 3.20 -5.65 2.91
C ASP A 97 1.84 -5.86 3.59
N THR A 98 1.66 -5.19 4.74
CA THR A 98 0.47 -5.31 5.60
C THR A 98 0.08 -3.92 6.12
N PHE A 99 -1.21 -3.61 6.05
CA PHE A 99 -1.80 -2.39 6.58
C PHE A 99 -2.77 -2.75 7.71
N VAL A 100 -2.53 -2.26 8.92
CA VAL A 100 -3.43 -2.41 10.05
C VAL A 100 -4.27 -1.14 10.14
N TYR A 101 -5.59 -1.27 10.04
CA TYR A 101 -6.49 -0.20 10.42
C TYR A 101 -6.68 -0.26 11.94
N PHE A 102 -6.17 0.74 12.65
CA PHE A 102 -6.10 0.75 14.11
C PHE A 102 -7.17 1.65 14.70
N SER A 103 -7.78 1.21 15.80
CA SER A 103 -8.63 2.06 16.63
C SER A 103 -8.64 1.51 18.05
N HIS A 104 -9.08 2.33 19.02
CA HIS A 104 -9.26 1.95 20.41
C HIS A 104 -10.64 1.33 20.70
N ASN A 105 -11.25 0.66 19.72
CA ASN A 105 -12.51 -0.07 19.89
C ASN A 105 -12.24 -1.57 19.92
N PHE A 106 -12.97 -2.28 20.79
CA PHE A 106 -12.77 -3.72 21.07
C PHE A 106 -12.45 -4.57 19.82
N ILE A 107 -13.32 -4.57 18.81
CA ILE A 107 -13.00 -5.15 17.50
C ILE A 107 -13.12 -4.06 16.44
N THR A 108 -11.99 -3.79 15.81
CA THR A 108 -11.87 -2.86 14.70
C THR A 108 -12.12 -3.59 13.38
N ILE A 109 -13.11 -3.13 12.62
CA ILE A 109 -13.42 -3.57 11.26
C ILE A 109 -12.90 -2.51 10.29
N PRO A 110 -11.89 -2.81 9.46
CA PRO A 110 -11.37 -1.83 8.50
C PRO A 110 -12.47 -1.32 7.55
N PRO A 111 -12.59 0.00 7.31
CA PRO A 111 -13.53 0.53 6.35
C PRO A 111 -13.28 0.01 4.94
N ILE A 112 -14.36 -0.21 4.17
CA ILE A 112 -14.30 -0.77 2.80
C ILE A 112 -13.38 0.03 1.88
N GLY A 113 -13.36 1.36 2.03
CA GLY A 113 -12.46 2.23 1.26
C GLY A 113 -10.99 1.88 1.43
N TRP A 114 -10.57 1.57 2.65
CA TRP A 114 -9.20 1.15 2.97
C TRP A 114 -8.90 -0.26 2.47
N ILE A 115 -9.83 -1.21 2.66
CA ILE A 115 -9.70 -2.57 2.15
C ILE A 115 -9.50 -2.54 0.62
N ASN A 116 -10.37 -1.82 -0.09
CA ASN A 116 -10.29 -1.70 -1.54
C ASN A 116 -9.02 -1.01 -2.03
N ALA A 117 -8.59 0.07 -1.37
CA ALA A 117 -7.36 0.77 -1.72
C ALA A 117 -6.14 -0.15 -1.54
N ALA A 118 -6.05 -0.86 -0.43
CA ALA A 118 -4.94 -1.77 -0.12
C ALA A 118 -4.94 -3.02 -1.02
N HIS A 119 -6.08 -3.71 -1.13
CA HIS A 119 -6.22 -4.93 -1.93
C HIS A 119 -5.90 -4.68 -3.39
N LYS A 120 -6.30 -3.52 -3.94
CA LYS A 120 -5.94 -3.11 -5.31
C LYS A 120 -4.44 -3.11 -5.50
N HIS A 121 -3.68 -2.73 -4.48
CA HIS A 121 -2.22 -2.70 -4.55
C HIS A 121 -1.57 -4.00 -4.08
N GLY A 122 -2.32 -5.04 -3.75
CA GLY A 122 -1.80 -6.30 -3.21
C GLY A 122 -1.31 -6.20 -1.76
N VAL A 123 -1.87 -5.29 -0.97
CA VAL A 123 -1.57 -5.13 0.46
C VAL A 123 -2.64 -5.79 1.31
N LYS A 124 -2.22 -6.63 2.25
CA LYS A 124 -3.14 -7.23 3.23
C LYS A 124 -3.65 -6.18 4.21
N VAL A 125 -4.91 -6.27 4.61
CA VAL A 125 -5.52 -5.37 5.59
C VAL A 125 -5.91 -6.12 6.85
N LEU A 126 -5.41 -5.70 8.00
CA LEU A 126 -5.79 -6.26 9.29
C LEU A 126 -6.71 -5.29 10.04
N GLY A 127 -7.72 -5.86 10.69
CA GLY A 127 -8.40 -5.21 11.81
C GLY A 127 -7.54 -5.25 13.07
N THR A 128 -8.11 -4.80 14.19
CA THR A 128 -7.47 -4.84 15.50
C THR A 128 -8.45 -5.44 16.52
N LEU A 129 -8.00 -6.41 17.31
CA LEU A 129 -8.66 -6.79 18.57
C LEU A 129 -7.85 -6.13 19.69
N ILE A 130 -8.45 -5.17 20.37
CA ILE A 130 -7.79 -4.42 21.45
C ILE A 130 -8.57 -4.53 22.75
N THR A 131 -7.84 -4.70 23.85
CA THR A 131 -8.39 -4.68 25.20
C THR A 131 -7.45 -3.90 26.10
N GLU A 132 -7.97 -2.97 26.88
CA GLU A 132 -7.14 -2.00 27.59
C GLU A 132 -7.51 -1.97 29.08
N TRP A 133 -6.48 -1.92 29.93
CA TRP A 133 -6.60 -1.65 31.36
C TRP A 133 -7.57 -2.59 32.10
N ILE A 134 -8.31 -2.06 33.07
CA ILE A 134 -9.21 -2.83 33.95
C ILE A 134 -10.38 -3.44 33.17
N ASP A 135 -10.90 -2.71 32.17
CA ASP A 135 -12.01 -3.18 31.35
C ASP A 135 -11.59 -4.37 30.49
N GLY A 136 -10.38 -4.31 29.91
CA GLY A 136 -9.79 -5.43 29.18
C GLY A 136 -9.58 -6.67 30.04
N ASN A 137 -9.06 -6.50 31.26
CA ASN A 137 -8.92 -7.60 32.22
C ASN A 137 -10.28 -8.26 32.52
N THR A 138 -11.30 -7.45 32.81
CA THR A 138 -12.67 -7.93 33.08
C THR A 138 -13.24 -8.70 31.89
N LEU A 139 -13.02 -8.21 30.66
CA LEU A 139 -13.47 -8.87 29.44
C LEU A 139 -12.82 -10.25 29.29
N TRP A 140 -11.51 -10.36 29.48
CA TRP A 140 -10.83 -11.65 29.35
C TRP A 140 -11.25 -12.66 30.42
N LEU A 141 -11.52 -12.22 31.66
CA LEU A 141 -12.12 -13.09 32.69
C LEU A 141 -13.48 -13.64 32.25
N GLN A 142 -14.31 -12.81 31.61
CA GLN A 142 -15.59 -13.26 31.07
C GLN A 142 -15.42 -14.23 29.91
N VAL A 143 -14.51 -13.96 28.98
CA VAL A 143 -14.21 -14.82 27.83
C VAL A 143 -13.66 -16.18 28.26
N PHE A 144 -12.77 -16.19 29.27
CA PHE A 144 -12.12 -17.41 29.76
C PHE A 144 -12.90 -18.15 30.84
N SER A 145 -14.02 -17.60 31.32
CA SER A 145 -14.91 -18.29 32.27
C SER A 145 -15.42 -19.65 31.79
N ASN A 146 -15.44 -19.91 30.47
CA ASN A 146 -15.59 -21.25 29.91
C ASN A 146 -15.05 -21.32 28.46
N LEU A 147 -14.74 -22.54 28.02
CA LEU A 147 -14.19 -22.82 26.70
C LEU A 147 -15.11 -22.43 25.54
N GLU A 148 -16.43 -22.55 25.73
CA GLU A 148 -17.43 -22.23 24.71
C GLU A 148 -17.43 -20.74 24.35
N LYS A 149 -17.37 -19.85 25.35
CA LYS A 149 -17.31 -18.39 25.14
C LYS A 149 -16.06 -17.97 24.38
N ARG A 150 -14.90 -18.52 24.76
CA ARG A 150 -13.63 -18.32 24.04
C ARG A 150 -13.75 -18.73 22.58
N ASN A 151 -14.27 -19.94 22.33
CA ASN A 151 -14.43 -20.45 20.97
C ASN A 151 -15.44 -19.62 20.17
N ASN A 152 -16.55 -19.20 20.77
CA ASN A 152 -17.57 -18.36 20.14
C ASN A 152 -17.00 -16.99 19.74
N LEU A 153 -16.18 -16.36 20.58
CA LEU A 153 -15.51 -15.11 20.21
C LEU A 153 -14.58 -15.32 19.01
N VAL A 154 -13.76 -16.37 19.02
CA VAL A 154 -12.88 -16.70 17.89
C VAL A 154 -13.69 -16.94 16.61
N ASP A 155 -14.78 -17.71 16.69
CA ASP A 155 -15.65 -17.97 15.55
C ASP A 155 -16.26 -16.68 14.99
N LYS A 156 -16.66 -15.75 15.86
CA LYS A 156 -17.15 -14.44 15.43
C LYS A 156 -16.10 -13.58 14.75
N LEU A 157 -14.87 -13.56 15.27
CA LEU A 157 -13.75 -12.87 14.60
C LEU A 157 -13.51 -13.44 13.20
N VAL A 158 -13.54 -14.77 13.03
CA VAL A 158 -13.40 -15.40 11.71
C VAL A 158 -14.58 -15.05 10.80
N GLU A 159 -15.82 -15.07 11.31
CA GLU A 159 -17.03 -14.72 10.57
C GLU A 159 -16.99 -13.27 10.06
N ILE A 160 -16.62 -12.32 10.94
CA ILE A 160 -16.49 -10.89 10.63
C ILE A 160 -15.41 -10.67 9.56
N CYS A 161 -14.21 -11.23 9.78
CA CYS A 161 -13.08 -11.13 8.86
C CYS A 161 -13.45 -11.63 7.46
N LYS A 162 -14.11 -12.79 7.39
CA LYS A 162 -14.58 -13.40 6.14
C LYS A 162 -15.66 -12.57 5.46
N TYR A 163 -16.62 -12.04 6.21
CA TYR A 163 -17.73 -11.27 5.65
C TYR A 163 -17.24 -9.94 5.04
N TYR A 164 -16.43 -9.19 5.78
CA TYR A 164 -15.86 -7.92 5.32
C TYR A 164 -14.67 -8.10 4.36
N LYS A 165 -14.18 -9.33 4.20
CA LYS A 165 -13.04 -9.69 3.35
C LYS A 165 -11.77 -8.89 3.67
N PHE A 166 -11.43 -8.71 4.94
CA PHE A 166 -10.08 -8.29 5.33
C PHE A 166 -9.28 -9.53 5.79
N ASP A 167 -8.00 -9.36 6.08
CA ASP A 167 -7.01 -10.44 6.05
C ASP A 167 -6.49 -10.85 7.43
N GLY A 168 -7.23 -10.55 8.50
CA GLY A 168 -6.92 -10.97 9.87
C GLY A 168 -6.79 -9.81 10.85
N TYR A 169 -6.00 -9.99 11.91
CA TYR A 169 -6.03 -9.11 13.07
C TYR A 169 -4.64 -8.83 13.67
N LEU A 170 -4.42 -7.58 14.05
CA LEU A 170 -3.50 -7.23 15.12
C LEU A 170 -4.20 -7.48 16.47
N LEU A 171 -3.55 -8.22 17.37
CA LEU A 171 -3.98 -8.43 18.74
C LEU A 171 -3.19 -7.49 19.65
N ASN A 172 -3.85 -6.46 20.19
CA ASN A 172 -3.25 -5.52 21.14
C ASN A 172 -3.88 -5.67 22.53
N VAL A 173 -3.32 -6.54 23.36
CA VAL A 173 -3.83 -6.80 24.72
C VAL A 173 -3.06 -5.93 25.70
N GLU A 174 -3.55 -4.73 25.97
CA GLU A 174 -2.96 -3.75 26.90
C GLU A 174 -3.60 -3.82 28.30
N ASN A 175 -3.70 -5.03 28.83
CA ASN A 175 -4.18 -5.30 30.19
C ASN A 175 -3.44 -6.48 30.81
N GLU A 176 -3.49 -6.58 32.14
CA GLU A 176 -2.99 -7.77 32.83
C GLU A 176 -3.91 -8.98 32.58
N LEU A 177 -3.32 -10.17 32.62
CA LEU A 177 -3.99 -11.47 32.62
C LEU A 177 -3.67 -12.18 33.94
N GLU A 178 -4.65 -12.91 34.48
CA GLU A 178 -4.39 -13.85 35.58
C GLU A 178 -3.48 -14.99 35.09
N SER A 179 -2.63 -15.49 35.98
CA SER A 179 -1.66 -16.56 35.64
C SER A 179 -2.32 -17.80 35.05
N GLU A 180 -3.50 -18.16 35.55
CA GLU A 180 -4.29 -19.31 35.08
C GLU A 180 -4.85 -19.11 33.66
N ASN A 181 -4.89 -17.86 33.17
CA ASN A 181 -5.49 -17.50 31.88
C ASN A 181 -4.46 -17.26 30.76
N ILE A 182 -3.16 -17.37 31.06
CA ILE A 182 -2.09 -17.22 30.06
C ILE A 182 -2.21 -18.30 28.97
N GLU A 183 -2.41 -19.55 29.35
CA GLU A 183 -2.57 -20.66 28.39
C GLU A 183 -3.83 -20.46 27.53
N ASN A 184 -4.93 -20.00 28.14
CA ASN A 184 -6.15 -19.66 27.41
C ASN A 184 -5.93 -18.57 26.35
N MET A 185 -5.10 -17.57 26.65
CA MET A 185 -4.73 -16.54 25.68
C MET A 185 -3.91 -17.12 24.52
N ILE A 186 -2.88 -17.92 24.82
CA ILE A 186 -2.04 -18.57 23.80
C ILE A 186 -2.88 -19.46 22.88
N GLU A 187 -3.79 -20.25 23.46
CA GLU A 187 -4.73 -21.07 22.69
C GLU A 187 -5.70 -20.24 21.84
N THR A 188 -6.15 -19.09 22.35
CA THR A 188 -7.01 -18.16 21.58
C THR A 188 -6.28 -17.64 20.35
N ILE A 189 -5.01 -17.21 20.49
CA ILE A 189 -4.17 -16.74 19.39
C ILE A 189 -4.00 -17.84 18.33
N SER A 190 -3.60 -19.04 18.77
CA SER A 190 -3.35 -20.19 17.90
C SER A 190 -4.61 -20.65 17.17
N LEU A 191 -5.74 -20.71 17.87
CA LEU A 191 -7.03 -21.11 17.32
C LEU A 191 -7.54 -20.10 16.28
N LEU A 192 -7.45 -18.80 16.59
CA LEU A 192 -7.82 -17.74 15.66
C LEU A 192 -7.00 -17.81 14.38
N ARG A 193 -5.68 -17.90 14.51
CA ARG A 193 -4.78 -18.06 13.36
C ARG A 193 -5.15 -19.27 12.50
N THR A 194 -5.38 -20.43 13.13
CA THR A 194 -5.69 -21.68 12.43
C THR A 194 -7.04 -21.59 11.69
N LYS A 195 -8.08 -21.08 12.35
CA LYS A 195 -9.41 -20.94 11.74
C LYS A 195 -9.41 -19.89 10.62
N LEU A 196 -8.72 -18.76 10.78
CA LEU A 196 -8.58 -17.76 9.72
C LEU A 196 -7.89 -18.35 8.48
N LYS A 197 -6.75 -19.04 8.64
CA LYS A 197 -6.04 -19.65 7.50
C LYS A 197 -6.87 -20.71 6.76
N THR A 198 -7.83 -21.34 7.44
CA THR A 198 -8.76 -22.29 6.82
C THR A 198 -9.76 -21.61 5.89
N VAL A 199 -10.14 -20.36 6.18
CA VAL A 199 -11.13 -19.61 5.37
C VAL A 199 -10.50 -18.58 4.43
N ILE A 200 -9.33 -18.04 4.78
CA ILE A 200 -8.58 -17.01 4.07
C ILE A 200 -7.10 -17.42 4.12
N THR A 201 -6.60 -18.05 3.06
CA THR A 201 -5.29 -18.73 3.06
C THR A 201 -4.12 -17.80 3.41
N HIS A 202 -4.18 -16.53 3.01
CA HIS A 202 -3.16 -15.52 3.25
C HIS A 202 -3.36 -14.71 4.54
N SER A 203 -4.31 -15.08 5.39
CA SER A 203 -4.61 -14.32 6.62
C SER A 203 -3.44 -14.30 7.60
N GLU A 204 -3.36 -13.21 8.37
CA GLU A 204 -2.35 -13.01 9.42
C GLU A 204 -2.97 -12.66 10.78
N VAL A 205 -2.43 -13.27 11.82
CA VAL A 205 -2.62 -12.82 13.21
C VAL A 205 -1.28 -12.30 13.71
N ILE A 206 -1.24 -11.02 14.09
CA ILE A 206 -0.04 -10.36 14.62
C ILE A 206 -0.26 -10.05 16.09
N TRP A 207 0.73 -10.33 16.92
CA TRP A 207 0.70 -10.02 18.36
C TRP A 207 1.44 -8.70 18.62
N TYR A 208 0.86 -7.78 19.39
CA TYR A 208 1.58 -6.61 19.88
C TYR A 208 2.34 -6.94 21.16
N ASP A 209 3.57 -6.46 21.28
CA ASP A 209 4.47 -6.64 22.43
C ASP A 209 3.96 -5.90 23.68
N SER A 210 2.98 -6.49 24.38
CA SER A 210 2.30 -5.89 25.54
C SER A 210 2.35 -6.75 26.81
N VAL A 211 1.42 -7.68 26.98
CA VAL A 211 1.32 -8.53 28.18
C VAL A 211 2.28 -9.71 28.09
N SER A 212 3.01 -9.96 29.18
CA SER A 212 3.92 -11.09 29.30
C SER A 212 3.15 -12.41 29.36
N MET A 213 3.46 -13.31 28.42
CA MET A 213 3.02 -14.71 28.39
C MET A 213 3.77 -15.61 29.38
N GLU A 214 4.62 -15.04 30.24
CA GLU A 214 5.24 -15.76 31.35
C GLU A 214 4.57 -15.39 32.69
N THR A 215 4.21 -14.13 32.86
CA THR A 215 3.77 -13.59 34.16
C THR A 215 2.35 -13.03 34.16
N GLY A 216 1.73 -12.82 33.00
CA GLY A 216 0.44 -12.15 32.85
C GLY A 216 0.48 -10.64 33.10
N LYS A 217 1.66 -10.06 33.38
CA LYS A 217 1.81 -8.62 33.64
C LYS A 217 1.92 -7.82 32.36
N LEU A 218 1.27 -6.65 32.33
CA LEU A 218 1.40 -5.69 31.24
C LEU A 218 2.75 -4.98 31.34
N ILE A 219 3.70 -5.38 30.49
CA ILE A 219 5.05 -4.84 30.44
C ILE A 219 5.56 -4.91 29.00
N TRP A 220 5.78 -3.79 28.32
CA TRP A 220 6.33 -3.81 26.96
C TRP A 220 7.82 -4.18 26.97
N GLN A 221 8.20 -5.25 26.25
CA GLN A 221 9.59 -5.73 26.27
C GLN A 221 10.53 -4.91 25.37
N ASN A 222 10.00 -4.31 24.30
CA ASN A 222 10.73 -3.66 23.20
C ASN A 222 11.65 -4.62 22.42
N GLN A 223 11.47 -5.93 22.60
CA GLN A 223 12.28 -6.98 22.01
C GLN A 223 11.51 -8.30 22.00
N LEU A 224 11.89 -9.21 21.12
CA LEU A 224 11.47 -10.62 21.24
C LEU A 224 12.33 -11.34 22.28
N ASN A 225 11.71 -11.82 23.35
CA ASN A 225 12.34 -12.59 24.42
C ASN A 225 11.36 -13.59 25.07
N ASN A 226 11.75 -14.25 26.16
CA ASN A 226 10.93 -15.28 26.79
C ASN A 226 9.53 -14.82 27.25
N HIS A 227 9.34 -13.54 27.57
CA HIS A 227 8.05 -13.01 28.00
C HIS A 227 7.01 -12.98 26.87
N ASN A 228 7.41 -12.82 25.60
CA ASN A 228 6.47 -12.75 24.48
C ASN A 228 6.69 -13.85 23.42
N LYS A 229 7.68 -14.72 23.61
CA LYS A 229 8.02 -15.82 22.70
C LYS A 229 6.88 -16.82 22.49
N LEU A 230 6.12 -17.13 23.53
CA LEU A 230 4.99 -18.07 23.41
C LEU A 230 3.88 -17.50 22.53
N ALA A 231 3.56 -16.21 22.64
CA ALA A 231 2.63 -15.55 21.72
C ALA A 231 3.19 -15.54 20.29
N PHE A 232 4.47 -15.19 20.12
CA PHE A 232 5.13 -15.20 18.81
C PHE A 232 5.09 -16.57 18.11
N GLN A 233 5.19 -17.66 18.88
CA GLN A 233 5.05 -19.03 18.36
C GLN A 233 3.61 -19.38 17.96
N ALA A 234 2.62 -18.79 18.63
CA ALA A 234 1.20 -19.02 18.36
C ALA A 234 0.66 -18.18 17.18
N CYS A 235 1.29 -17.06 16.84
CA CYS A 235 0.84 -16.12 15.80
C CYS A 235 1.73 -16.12 14.54
N ASP A 236 1.35 -15.32 13.53
CA ASP A 236 2.11 -15.16 12.28
C ASP A 236 3.25 -14.15 12.40
N GLY A 237 3.20 -13.23 13.36
CA GLY A 237 4.30 -12.31 13.65
C GLY A 237 4.08 -11.48 14.91
N ILE A 238 5.13 -10.80 15.36
CA ILE A 238 5.09 -9.91 16.53
C ILE A 238 5.43 -8.49 16.13
N PHE A 239 4.61 -7.53 16.57
CA PHE A 239 4.87 -6.10 16.50
C PHE A 239 5.47 -5.67 17.85
N LEU A 240 6.78 -5.40 17.87
CA LEU A 240 7.51 -4.92 19.04
C LEU A 240 7.19 -3.45 19.36
N ASN A 241 7.16 -3.12 20.65
CA ASN A 241 6.99 -1.74 21.09
C ASN A 241 8.15 -0.84 20.63
N TYR A 242 7.93 0.46 20.55
CA TYR A 242 8.83 1.43 19.89
C TYR A 242 9.97 1.98 20.76
N ASN A 243 10.06 1.61 22.05
CA ASN A 243 11.11 2.09 22.98
C ASN A 243 12.34 1.16 23.03
N TRP A 244 12.75 0.61 21.89
CA TRP A 244 13.85 -0.35 21.78
C TRP A 244 15.23 0.33 21.71
N LYS A 245 16.27 -0.43 22.05
CA LYS A 245 17.68 -0.08 21.77
C LYS A 245 18.27 -1.05 20.75
N GLU A 246 19.43 -0.73 20.20
CA GLU A 246 20.04 -1.59 19.19
C GLU A 246 20.40 -2.98 19.76
N GLU A 247 20.78 -3.09 21.04
CA GLU A 247 21.05 -4.38 21.69
C GLU A 247 19.80 -5.27 21.79
N ASP A 248 18.63 -4.66 21.85
CA ASP A 248 17.33 -5.35 21.90
C ASP A 248 16.98 -5.96 20.53
N LEU A 249 17.43 -5.34 19.43
CA LEU A 249 17.32 -5.90 18.09
C LEU A 249 18.20 -7.14 17.93
N VAL A 250 19.44 -7.09 18.42
CA VAL A 250 20.36 -8.25 18.41
C VAL A 250 19.74 -9.46 19.13
N LYS A 251 19.18 -9.23 20.32
CA LYS A 251 18.47 -10.27 21.08
C LYS A 251 17.23 -10.77 20.34
N SER A 252 16.50 -9.87 19.69
CA SER A 252 15.30 -10.23 18.92
C SER A 252 15.65 -11.14 17.74
N VAL A 253 16.71 -10.84 16.99
CA VAL A 253 17.21 -11.71 15.91
C VAL A 253 17.57 -13.10 16.44
N ALA A 254 18.33 -13.15 17.55
CA ALA A 254 18.73 -14.43 18.16
C ALA A 254 17.51 -15.26 18.62
N ASN A 255 16.47 -14.61 19.16
CA ASN A 255 15.26 -15.28 19.61
C ASN A 255 14.30 -15.68 18.47
N ALA A 256 14.32 -14.96 17.35
CA ALA A 256 13.45 -15.21 16.19
C ALA A 256 13.91 -16.40 15.34
N GLY A 257 15.21 -16.68 15.29
CA GLY A 257 15.78 -17.77 14.47
C GLY A 257 15.40 -17.61 12.99
N ASN A 258 14.75 -18.60 12.40
CA ASN A 258 14.35 -18.53 10.98
C ASN A 258 13.16 -17.59 10.71
N ARG A 259 12.53 -17.03 11.75
CA ARG A 259 11.37 -16.13 11.65
C ARG A 259 11.72 -14.67 11.88
N VAL A 260 12.97 -14.25 11.61
CA VAL A 260 13.43 -12.86 11.76
C VAL A 260 12.52 -11.86 11.04
N ILE A 261 12.06 -12.20 9.83
CA ILE A 261 11.16 -11.34 9.05
C ILE A 261 9.71 -11.27 9.60
N ASP A 262 9.37 -12.09 10.59
CA ASP A 262 8.06 -12.03 11.27
C ASP A 262 8.11 -11.17 12.55
N VAL A 263 9.27 -10.57 12.85
CA VAL A 263 9.45 -9.59 13.92
C VAL A 263 9.41 -8.18 13.32
N TYR A 264 8.32 -7.47 13.57
CA TYR A 264 8.10 -6.10 13.14
C TYR A 264 8.49 -5.13 14.26
N VAL A 265 9.60 -4.43 14.08
CA VAL A 265 10.08 -3.46 15.07
C VAL A 265 9.30 -2.15 14.95
N GLY A 266 8.72 -1.70 16.06
CA GLY A 266 7.89 -0.49 16.10
C GLY A 266 8.66 0.80 15.87
N VAL A 267 8.08 1.69 15.07
CA VAL A 267 8.55 3.06 14.85
C VAL A 267 7.35 3.98 15.01
N ASP A 268 7.28 4.69 16.15
CA ASP A 268 6.25 5.68 16.39
C ASP A 268 6.56 6.99 15.67
N VAL A 269 5.75 7.33 14.66
CA VAL A 269 5.96 8.53 13.85
C VAL A 269 5.73 9.81 14.65
N PHE A 270 5.02 9.75 15.79
CA PHE A 270 4.93 10.91 16.70
C PHE A 270 6.20 11.11 17.55
N GLY A 271 7.14 10.16 17.56
CA GLY A 271 8.43 10.29 18.22
C GLY A 271 8.39 10.19 19.74
N ARG A 272 7.43 9.43 20.32
CA ARG A 272 7.40 9.17 21.76
C ARG A 272 8.56 8.25 22.13
N ASN A 273 9.65 8.85 22.61
CA ASN A 273 10.90 8.18 23.02
C ASN A 273 11.65 7.45 21.88
N CYS A 274 11.40 7.81 20.62
CA CYS A 274 12.13 7.31 19.45
C CYS A 274 12.32 8.41 18.41
N PHE A 275 13.06 8.14 17.32
CA PHE A 275 13.10 9.06 16.18
C PHE A 275 11.73 9.11 15.50
N GLY A 276 11.08 10.27 15.55
CA GLY A 276 9.76 10.53 14.95
C GLY A 276 9.79 11.50 13.77
N GLY A 277 8.61 11.80 13.24
CA GLY A 277 8.39 12.73 12.13
C GLY A 277 9.24 12.39 10.91
N LEU A 278 9.83 13.42 10.30
CA LEU A 278 10.71 13.26 9.13
C LEU A 278 12.06 12.57 9.43
N ASP A 279 12.31 12.17 10.68
CA ASP A 279 13.53 11.47 11.11
C ASP A 279 13.29 9.96 11.35
N CYS A 280 12.08 9.44 11.12
CA CYS A 280 11.78 8.00 11.23
C CYS A 280 12.72 7.10 10.40
N TYR A 281 13.27 7.61 9.30
CA TYR A 281 14.21 6.87 8.46
C TYR A 281 15.45 6.40 9.23
N LYS A 282 15.87 7.12 10.30
CA LYS A 282 16.99 6.72 11.16
C LYS A 282 16.68 5.41 11.90
N SER A 283 15.44 5.23 12.36
CA SER A 283 14.99 3.98 12.97
C SER A 283 14.98 2.84 11.96
N LEU A 284 14.44 3.07 10.75
CA LEU A 284 14.42 2.08 9.69
C LEU A 284 15.83 1.64 9.27
N GLU A 285 16.76 2.59 9.17
CA GLU A 285 18.16 2.31 8.86
C GLU A 285 18.78 1.31 9.87
N ILE A 286 18.53 1.50 11.16
CA ILE A 286 19.04 0.60 12.20
C ILE A 286 18.36 -0.76 12.11
N ILE A 287 17.03 -0.79 12.03
CA ILE A 287 16.23 -2.02 11.98
C ILE A 287 16.66 -2.91 10.79
N ARG A 288 16.81 -2.31 9.60
CA ARG A 288 17.14 -3.06 8.38
C ARG A 288 18.57 -3.59 8.34
N LYS A 289 19.50 -3.09 9.17
CA LYS A 289 20.84 -3.71 9.33
C LYS A 289 20.77 -5.13 9.91
N TYR A 290 19.68 -5.46 10.60
CA TYR A 290 19.44 -6.75 11.25
C TYR A 290 18.44 -7.63 10.49
N ASP A 291 18.06 -7.25 9.26
CA ASP A 291 17.05 -7.93 8.44
C ASP A 291 15.67 -8.08 9.13
N LEU A 292 15.39 -7.27 10.16
CA LEU A 292 14.11 -7.25 10.85
C LEU A 292 13.05 -6.49 10.03
N SER A 293 11.80 -6.90 10.20
CA SER A 293 10.65 -6.19 9.64
C SER A 293 10.39 -4.89 10.42
N VAL A 294 9.67 -3.94 9.82
CA VAL A 294 9.32 -2.67 10.47
C VAL A 294 7.81 -2.53 10.58
N ALA A 295 7.35 -1.99 11.70
CA ALA A 295 5.97 -1.51 11.87
C ALA A 295 5.99 0.01 12.08
N ILE A 296 5.54 0.75 11.07
CA ILE A 296 5.45 2.21 11.12
C ILE A 296 4.08 2.57 11.73
N PHE A 297 4.10 3.10 12.95
CA PHE A 297 2.91 3.44 13.72
C PHE A 297 2.51 4.90 13.55
N ALA A 298 1.21 5.12 13.29
CA ALA A 298 0.59 6.43 13.17
C ALA A 298 1.23 7.37 12.11
N PRO A 299 1.44 6.90 10.86
CA PRO A 299 1.98 7.76 9.79
C PRO A 299 1.05 8.92 9.41
N GLY A 300 -0.22 8.90 9.85
CA GLY A 300 -1.17 10.02 9.75
C GLY A 300 -0.64 11.32 10.36
N TRP A 301 0.42 11.26 11.17
CA TRP A 301 1.24 12.40 11.61
C TRP A 301 1.52 13.44 10.51
N THR A 302 1.80 13.00 9.27
CA THR A 302 2.08 13.86 8.11
C THR A 302 0.92 14.78 7.75
N TYR A 303 -0.28 14.43 8.19
CA TYR A 303 -1.49 15.22 8.05
C TYR A 303 -1.92 15.84 9.39
N GLU A 304 -1.96 15.07 10.47
CA GLU A 304 -2.52 15.50 11.77
C GLU A 304 -1.83 16.73 12.35
N THR A 305 -0.50 16.76 12.26
CA THR A 305 0.32 17.84 12.84
C THR A 305 0.35 19.12 12.02
N LEU A 306 -0.24 19.09 10.82
CA LEU A 306 -0.32 20.27 9.95
C LEU A 306 -1.45 21.20 10.40
N SER A 307 -1.08 22.46 10.65
CA SER A 307 -2.04 23.56 10.77
C SER A 307 -2.65 23.96 9.43
N ASP A 308 -1.88 23.85 8.34
CA ASP A 308 -2.31 24.09 6.96
C ASP A 308 -2.31 22.77 6.18
N LYS A 309 -3.50 22.21 5.94
CA LYS A 309 -3.68 20.92 5.26
C LYS A 309 -3.24 20.94 3.79
N ASN A 310 -3.09 22.11 3.16
CA ASN A 310 -2.57 22.20 1.80
C ASN A 310 -1.11 21.72 1.68
N LYS A 311 -0.38 21.68 2.81
CA LYS A 311 1.00 21.17 2.86
C LYS A 311 1.09 19.66 2.96
N PHE A 312 -0.03 18.95 3.08
CA PHE A 312 -0.07 17.50 3.27
C PHE A 312 0.79 16.77 2.24
N ASN A 313 0.56 17.00 0.95
CA ASN A 313 1.29 16.30 -0.12
C ASN A 313 2.81 16.50 0.00
N VAL A 314 3.26 17.72 0.30
CA VAL A 314 4.69 18.02 0.44
C VAL A 314 5.32 17.26 1.61
N VAL A 315 4.62 17.20 2.75
CA VAL A 315 5.12 16.50 3.95
C VAL A 315 5.05 14.98 3.76
N GLU A 316 3.96 14.46 3.22
CA GLU A 316 3.77 13.04 2.89
C GLU A 316 4.86 12.57 1.91
N ASP A 317 5.05 13.27 0.79
CA ASP A 317 6.06 12.93 -0.22
C ASP A 317 7.47 12.99 0.37
N THR A 318 7.75 13.97 1.23
CA THR A 318 9.06 14.11 1.89
C THR A 318 9.30 13.00 2.90
N PHE A 319 8.30 12.66 3.71
CA PHE A 319 8.35 11.59 4.69
C PHE A 319 8.66 10.27 3.99
N TRP A 320 7.84 9.88 3.02
CA TRP A 320 8.00 8.61 2.33
C TRP A 320 9.29 8.54 1.52
N ARG A 321 9.67 9.59 0.79
CA ARG A 321 10.95 9.64 0.05
C ARG A 321 12.16 9.33 0.93
N LYS A 322 12.16 9.78 2.19
CA LYS A 322 13.23 9.47 3.15
C LYS A 322 13.22 8.01 3.61
N LEU A 323 12.06 7.36 3.63
CA LEU A 323 11.93 5.95 4.03
C LEU A 323 12.26 4.98 2.89
N TYR A 324 11.93 5.31 1.63
CA TYR A 324 12.09 4.43 0.47
C TYR A 324 13.43 3.68 0.41
N PRO A 325 14.61 4.30 0.70
CA PRO A 325 15.89 3.59 0.69
C PRO A 325 15.98 2.37 1.63
N PHE A 326 15.09 2.27 2.61
CA PHE A 326 15.04 1.18 3.60
C PHE A 326 13.84 0.25 3.40
N LEU A 327 13.13 0.39 2.29
CA LEU A 327 11.91 -0.35 1.96
C LEU A 327 12.08 -1.12 0.64
N TYR A 328 11.20 -2.09 0.42
CA TYR A 328 11.14 -2.87 -0.81
C TYR A 328 9.93 -2.43 -1.63
N ILE A 329 10.18 -2.11 -2.90
CA ILE A 329 9.16 -1.74 -3.88
C ILE A 329 8.58 -3.02 -4.48
N HIS A 330 7.32 -3.28 -4.16
CA HIS A 330 6.51 -4.38 -4.64
C HIS A 330 5.91 -4.08 -6.01
N ILE A 331 5.81 -5.12 -6.84
CA ILE A 331 5.62 -4.98 -8.28
C ILE A 331 4.22 -5.47 -8.70
N PRO A 332 3.37 -4.63 -9.31
CA PRO A 332 2.09 -5.07 -9.86
C PRO A 332 2.32 -6.00 -11.06
N CYS A 333 1.55 -7.09 -11.14
CA CYS A 333 1.73 -8.11 -12.18
C CYS A 333 0.46 -8.56 -12.91
N THR A 334 -0.71 -8.01 -12.56
CA THR A 334 -1.98 -8.45 -13.13
C THR A 334 -2.42 -7.57 -14.30
N LEU A 335 -2.83 -8.22 -15.40
CA LEU A 335 -3.51 -7.58 -16.53
C LEU A 335 -5.01 -7.95 -16.54
N PRO A 336 -5.91 -7.06 -16.99
CA PRO A 336 -5.64 -5.69 -17.46
C PRO A 336 -5.23 -4.75 -16.31
N PHE A 337 -4.26 -3.90 -16.59
CA PHE A 337 -3.82 -2.85 -15.66
C PHE A 337 -4.37 -1.50 -16.13
N SER A 338 -4.96 -0.73 -15.20
CA SER A 338 -5.54 0.58 -15.52
C SER A 338 -5.41 1.54 -14.35
N THR A 339 -5.06 2.79 -14.63
CA THR A 339 -5.08 3.86 -13.63
C THR A 339 -5.38 5.21 -14.25
N TYR A 340 -6.23 5.99 -13.57
CA TYR A 340 -6.44 7.41 -13.83
C TYR A 340 -5.66 8.30 -12.85
N PHE A 341 -4.83 7.69 -11.99
CA PHE A 341 -4.10 8.37 -10.90
C PHE A 341 -5.00 9.09 -9.89
N CYS A 342 -6.31 8.81 -9.89
CA CYS A 342 -7.25 9.33 -8.91
C CYS A 342 -6.88 8.82 -7.50
N ARG A 343 -6.78 9.73 -6.52
CA ARG A 343 -6.42 9.41 -5.13
C ARG A 343 -7.63 9.12 -4.23
N GLY A 344 -8.79 8.88 -4.83
CA GLY A 344 -10.02 8.63 -4.09
C GLY A 344 -10.63 9.90 -3.50
N TYR A 345 -10.28 11.07 -4.02
CA TYR A 345 -10.91 12.34 -3.69
C TYR A 345 -10.72 13.35 -4.82
N GLY A 346 -11.44 14.47 -4.78
CA GLY A 346 -11.16 15.64 -5.58
C GLY A 346 -11.96 16.87 -5.15
N SER A 347 -11.45 18.07 -5.43
CA SER A 347 -12.22 19.32 -5.25
C SER A 347 -13.45 19.39 -6.16
N LYS A 348 -13.44 18.64 -7.24
CA LYS A 348 -14.56 18.42 -8.16
C LYS A 348 -14.52 17.02 -8.74
N LYS A 349 -15.62 16.61 -9.37
CA LYS A 349 -15.75 15.30 -10.01
C LYS A 349 -15.74 15.45 -11.53
N ILE A 350 -14.87 14.69 -12.18
CA ILE A 350 -14.74 14.65 -13.63
C ILE A 350 -15.08 13.23 -14.10
N GLU A 351 -15.92 13.13 -15.12
CA GLU A 351 -16.28 11.87 -15.78
C GLU A 351 -16.16 12.07 -17.29
N ASN A 352 -15.33 11.25 -17.93
CA ASN A 352 -15.08 11.27 -19.37
C ASN A 352 -14.76 12.69 -19.89
N PHE A 353 -13.71 13.32 -19.34
CA PHE A 353 -13.26 14.68 -19.67
C PHE A 353 -14.22 15.81 -19.28
N VAL A 354 -15.44 15.49 -18.84
CA VAL A 354 -16.48 16.47 -18.49
C VAL A 354 -16.58 16.61 -16.97
N GLU A 355 -16.65 17.86 -16.51
CA GLU A 355 -16.97 18.16 -15.12
C GLU A 355 -18.42 17.73 -14.82
N SER A 356 -18.57 16.65 -14.04
CA SER A 356 -19.87 16.08 -13.69
C SER A 356 -20.43 16.65 -12.39
N SER A 357 -19.57 17.19 -11.52
CA SER A 357 -19.96 17.91 -10.31
C SER A 357 -18.86 18.88 -9.87
N LEU A 358 -19.28 20.07 -9.43
CA LEU A 358 -18.43 21.07 -8.76
C LEU A 358 -18.25 20.80 -7.26
N ASP A 359 -18.98 19.84 -6.70
CA ASP A 359 -18.86 19.48 -5.30
C ASP A 359 -17.56 18.70 -5.04
N ALA A 360 -16.89 19.04 -3.94
CA ALA A 360 -15.83 18.22 -3.37
C ALA A 360 -16.35 16.82 -3.01
N TRP A 361 -15.50 15.81 -3.18
CA TRP A 361 -15.87 14.43 -2.89
C TRP A 361 -14.67 13.60 -2.40
N TYR A 362 -14.97 12.62 -1.55
CA TYR A 362 -14.01 11.69 -0.97
C TYR A 362 -14.60 10.28 -0.93
N ASN A 363 -13.89 9.32 -1.52
CA ASN A 363 -14.18 7.89 -1.47
C ASN A 363 -12.92 7.09 -1.80
N LEU A 364 -12.26 6.53 -0.78
CA LEU A 364 -11.03 5.72 -0.96
C LEU A 364 -11.23 4.48 -1.83
N SER A 365 -12.44 3.92 -1.95
CA SER A 365 -12.69 2.82 -2.90
C SER A 365 -12.44 3.23 -4.36
N LYS A 366 -12.45 4.53 -4.65
CA LYS A 366 -12.13 5.10 -5.97
C LYS A 366 -10.65 5.41 -6.17
N LEU A 367 -9.79 5.20 -5.16
CA LEU A 367 -8.34 5.33 -5.31
C LEU A 367 -7.84 4.35 -6.37
N ASN A 368 -7.03 4.82 -7.31
CA ASN A 368 -6.41 4.04 -8.38
C ASN A 368 -4.93 3.79 -8.09
N TYR A 369 -4.29 2.93 -8.89
CA TYR A 369 -2.85 2.72 -8.77
C TYR A 369 -2.09 4.04 -8.87
N GLN A 370 -1.29 4.30 -7.85
CA GLN A 370 -0.36 5.43 -7.82
C GLN A 370 1.01 4.96 -8.31
N PRO A 371 1.93 5.85 -8.72
CA PRO A 371 3.28 5.45 -9.14
C PRO A 371 3.88 4.45 -8.17
N SER A 372 4.38 3.30 -8.66
CA SER A 372 4.94 2.26 -7.78
C SER A 372 6.31 2.64 -7.20
N VAL A 373 6.79 3.84 -7.51
CA VAL A 373 8.16 4.30 -7.34
C VAL A 373 8.22 5.56 -6.48
N PRO A 374 9.33 5.83 -5.78
CA PRO A 374 9.47 7.04 -4.99
C PRO A 374 9.32 8.30 -5.84
N LEU A 375 8.57 9.28 -5.33
CA LEU A 375 8.48 10.63 -5.88
C LEU A 375 9.79 11.38 -5.62
N CYS A 376 10.71 11.25 -6.59
CA CYS A 376 12.07 11.75 -6.48
C CYS A 376 12.14 13.28 -6.67
N LEU A 377 13.33 13.84 -6.40
CA LEU A 377 13.61 15.26 -6.62
C LEU A 377 14.56 15.41 -7.81
N LEU A 378 14.19 16.24 -8.80
CA LEU A 378 15.08 16.83 -9.79
C LEU A 378 16.07 17.75 -9.08
N ASP A 379 17.36 17.57 -9.36
CA ASP A 379 18.49 18.32 -8.81
C ASP A 379 18.46 18.46 -7.27
N GLY A 380 17.84 17.49 -6.59
CA GLY A 380 17.72 17.44 -5.14
C GLY A 380 16.72 18.44 -4.51
N ASN A 381 16.05 19.28 -5.31
CA ASN A 381 15.21 20.37 -4.79
C ASN A 381 13.78 20.40 -5.32
N PHE A 382 13.51 19.87 -6.52
CA PHE A 382 12.19 20.00 -7.17
C PHE A 382 11.52 18.65 -7.39
N PRO A 383 10.25 18.42 -6.98
CA PRO A 383 9.57 17.16 -7.24
C PRO A 383 9.53 16.84 -8.74
N CYS A 384 10.04 15.67 -9.14
CA CYS A 384 10.01 15.27 -10.56
C CYS A 384 8.58 14.96 -11.04
N ILE A 385 7.77 14.45 -10.13
CA ILE A 385 6.41 13.99 -10.32
C ILE A 385 5.60 14.57 -9.15
N SER A 386 4.40 15.07 -9.45
CA SER A 386 3.48 15.61 -8.46
C SER A 386 2.04 15.26 -8.81
N HIS A 387 1.17 15.21 -7.81
CA HIS A 387 -0.26 15.01 -8.02
C HIS A 387 -0.96 16.34 -8.32
N VAL A 388 -1.96 16.30 -9.21
CA VAL A 388 -2.80 17.46 -9.56
C VAL A 388 -4.23 17.15 -9.15
N ASP A 389 -4.89 18.12 -8.51
CA ASP A 389 -6.32 18.08 -8.18
C ASP A 389 -7.11 18.97 -9.14
N GLY A 390 -8.33 18.56 -9.48
CA GLY A 390 -9.24 19.33 -10.34
C GLY A 390 -8.95 19.25 -11.84
N GLU A 391 -7.95 18.50 -12.29
CA GLU A 391 -7.70 18.18 -13.70
C GLU A 391 -7.55 16.65 -13.80
N ALA A 392 -8.41 16.02 -14.59
CA ALA A 392 -8.46 14.56 -14.74
C ALA A 392 -9.24 14.16 -16.00
N ILE A 393 -9.19 12.87 -16.34
CA ILE A 393 -10.08 12.26 -17.33
C ILE A 393 -11.30 11.64 -16.64
N ILE A 394 -11.06 10.90 -15.56
CA ILE A 394 -12.07 10.35 -14.65
C ILE A 394 -11.55 10.51 -13.22
N GLY A 395 -12.43 10.90 -12.30
CA GLY A 395 -12.13 11.05 -10.88
C GLY A 395 -11.88 12.50 -10.49
N GLY A 396 -10.87 12.73 -9.64
CA GLY A 396 -10.63 14.03 -9.01
C GLY A 396 -9.27 14.65 -9.34
N GLY A 397 -8.36 13.89 -9.94
CA GLY A 397 -7.01 14.36 -10.22
C GLY A 397 -6.24 13.49 -11.19
N CYS A 398 -5.03 13.93 -11.54
CA CYS A 398 -4.10 13.26 -12.43
C CYS A 398 -2.65 13.40 -11.94
N LEU A 399 -1.70 12.85 -12.70
CA LEU A 399 -0.27 12.98 -12.41
C LEU A 399 0.36 14.08 -13.26
N ARG A 400 1.30 14.84 -12.71
CA ARG A 400 2.13 15.81 -13.44
C ARG A 400 3.59 15.41 -13.38
N LEU A 401 4.22 15.29 -14.54
CA LEU A 401 5.66 15.32 -14.71
C LEU A 401 6.09 16.78 -14.76
N ASN A 402 7.01 17.20 -13.90
CA ASN A 402 7.36 18.62 -13.80
C ASN A 402 8.39 19.08 -14.83
N GLY A 403 9.15 18.17 -15.46
CA GLY A 403 10.28 18.54 -16.34
C GLY A 403 11.31 19.41 -15.62
N ASN A 404 12.42 19.75 -16.28
CA ASN A 404 13.34 20.78 -15.80
C ASN A 404 13.38 22.02 -16.71
N ASN A 405 12.61 22.04 -17.83
CA ASN A 405 12.55 23.09 -18.85
C ASN A 405 13.91 23.46 -19.50
N GLU A 406 14.97 22.68 -19.27
CA GLU A 406 16.32 22.94 -19.78
C GLU A 406 16.90 21.76 -20.54
N ASN A 407 16.60 20.53 -20.10
CA ASN A 407 17.07 19.28 -20.69
C ASN A 407 15.99 18.21 -20.60
N THR A 408 15.94 17.34 -21.60
CA THR A 408 15.01 16.22 -21.56
C THR A 408 15.27 15.32 -20.35
N SER A 409 14.22 15.05 -19.58
CA SER A 409 14.29 14.28 -18.33
C SER A 409 13.50 12.99 -18.44
N TYR A 410 14.12 11.87 -18.05
CA TYR A 410 13.47 10.56 -18.00
C TYR A 410 12.68 10.42 -16.70
N HIS A 411 11.38 10.15 -16.78
CA HIS A 411 10.50 9.96 -15.63
C HIS A 411 9.93 8.54 -15.63
N ARG A 412 10.49 7.67 -14.80
CA ARG A 412 9.91 6.35 -14.55
C ARG A 412 8.66 6.49 -13.68
N ILE A 413 7.53 5.95 -14.15
CA ILE A 413 6.23 6.05 -13.49
C ILE A 413 5.92 4.74 -12.75
N PHE A 414 6.15 3.61 -13.43
CA PHE A 414 5.94 2.28 -12.86
C PHE A 414 7.15 1.38 -13.10
N VAL A 415 7.50 0.63 -12.07
CA VAL A 415 8.09 -0.72 -12.21
C VAL A 415 6.96 -1.74 -12.12
N CYS A 416 6.93 -2.70 -13.03
CA CYS A 416 5.83 -3.66 -13.17
C CYS A 416 6.32 -5.05 -13.62
N HIS A 417 5.38 -5.99 -13.76
CA HIS A 417 5.61 -7.34 -14.30
C HIS A 417 4.38 -7.81 -15.06
N PHE A 418 4.12 -7.25 -16.23
CA PHE A 418 2.94 -7.61 -17.01
C PHE A 418 3.32 -8.59 -18.12
N GLU A 419 2.96 -9.86 -17.93
CA GLU A 419 3.16 -10.90 -18.93
C GLU A 419 2.21 -10.69 -20.12
N VAL A 420 2.78 -10.57 -21.32
CA VAL A 420 2.06 -10.49 -22.58
C VAL A 420 2.34 -11.76 -23.37
N LYS A 421 1.28 -12.49 -23.73
CA LYS A 421 1.35 -13.78 -24.39
C LYS A 421 1.11 -13.70 -25.88
N SER A 422 0.51 -12.62 -26.37
CA SER A 422 0.14 -12.49 -27.77
C SER A 422 0.22 -11.06 -28.31
N THR A 423 -0.65 -10.18 -27.84
CA THR A 423 -0.75 -8.81 -28.34
C THR A 423 -0.82 -7.85 -27.19
N LEU A 424 0.16 -6.97 -27.10
CA LEU A 424 0.12 -5.83 -26.21
C LEU A 424 -0.87 -4.80 -26.73
N TYR A 425 -1.82 -4.42 -25.87
CA TYR A 425 -2.56 -3.17 -25.96
C TYR A 425 -2.06 -2.24 -24.88
N PHE A 426 -1.51 -1.11 -25.30
CA PHE A 426 -1.04 -0.06 -24.41
C PHE A 426 -1.73 1.24 -24.78
N GLU A 427 -2.24 1.95 -23.78
CA GLU A 427 -2.82 3.28 -23.93
C GLU A 427 -2.28 4.21 -22.84
N ILE A 428 -1.93 5.43 -23.21
CA ILE A 428 -1.62 6.48 -22.26
C ILE A 428 -2.17 7.80 -22.76
N THR A 429 -2.88 8.52 -21.89
CA THR A 429 -3.45 9.83 -22.21
C THR A 429 -2.72 10.92 -21.46
N VAL A 430 -2.19 11.89 -22.20
CA VAL A 430 -1.34 12.97 -21.69
C VAL A 430 -1.86 14.35 -22.09
N LYS A 431 -1.47 15.40 -21.39
CA LYS A 431 -1.81 16.78 -21.74
C LYS A 431 -0.62 17.69 -21.49
N ALA A 432 -0.09 18.31 -22.53
CA ALA A 432 1.02 19.25 -22.42
C ALA A 432 0.55 20.58 -21.82
N LEU A 433 1.40 21.18 -20.97
CA LEU A 433 1.10 22.45 -20.31
C LEU A 433 1.69 23.67 -21.04
N LYS A 434 2.58 23.46 -22.02
CA LYS A 434 3.11 24.49 -22.92
C LYS A 434 2.99 24.04 -24.39
N PRO A 435 2.96 24.99 -25.35
CA PRO A 435 3.03 24.66 -26.78
C PRO A 435 4.29 23.84 -27.08
N TYR A 436 4.10 22.72 -27.77
CA TYR A 436 4.96 21.52 -27.86
C TYR A 436 6.34 21.70 -28.50
N ASP A 437 7.29 20.81 -28.13
CA ASP A 437 8.41 20.38 -29.00
C ASP A 437 8.59 18.84 -29.08
N SER A 438 8.53 18.06 -27.97
CA SER A 438 8.46 16.57 -28.03
C SER A 438 8.25 15.87 -26.67
N HIS A 439 7.69 14.65 -26.68
CA HIS A 439 7.78 13.69 -25.56
C HIS A 439 7.88 12.26 -26.08
N LYS A 440 8.53 11.39 -25.29
CA LYS A 440 8.75 9.98 -25.62
C LYS A 440 8.22 9.08 -24.51
N ILE A 441 7.48 8.06 -24.88
CA ILE A 441 6.98 6.99 -24.00
C ILE A 441 7.92 5.80 -24.14
N PHE A 442 8.30 5.22 -23.00
CA PHE A 442 9.19 4.07 -22.93
C PHE A 442 8.51 2.92 -22.22
N LEU A 443 8.63 1.75 -22.83
CA LEU A 443 8.35 0.48 -22.19
C LEU A 443 9.65 -0.30 -22.07
N GLY A 444 10.02 -0.66 -20.84
CA GLY A 444 11.07 -1.66 -20.61
C GLY A 444 10.46 -3.05 -20.74
N VAL A 445 11.11 -3.93 -21.50
CA VAL A 445 10.59 -5.25 -21.84
C VAL A 445 11.64 -6.32 -21.60
N LEU A 446 11.20 -7.49 -21.15
CA LEU A 446 11.98 -8.73 -21.27
C LEU A 446 11.36 -9.62 -22.35
N ASP A 447 12.18 -10.14 -23.25
CA ASP A 447 11.77 -11.15 -24.21
C ASP A 447 11.49 -12.51 -23.50
N PRO A 448 10.99 -13.53 -24.21
CA PRO A 448 10.71 -14.85 -23.63
C PRO A 448 11.95 -15.58 -23.08
N TYR A 449 13.15 -15.15 -23.46
CA TYR A 449 14.43 -15.67 -22.98
C TYR A 449 14.98 -14.85 -21.80
N GLY A 450 14.28 -13.81 -21.36
CA GLY A 450 14.68 -12.93 -20.28
C GLY A 450 15.68 -11.84 -20.71
N MET A 451 15.90 -11.64 -22.01
CA MET A 451 16.79 -10.60 -22.52
C MET A 451 16.05 -9.25 -22.52
N PRO A 452 16.64 -8.20 -21.92
CA PRO A 452 16.02 -6.89 -21.87
C PRO A 452 16.10 -6.15 -23.21
N TYR A 453 15.00 -5.52 -23.62
CA TYR A 453 14.95 -4.55 -24.71
C TYR A 453 13.96 -3.43 -24.38
N LYS A 454 13.88 -2.42 -25.23
CA LYS A 454 13.03 -1.24 -25.01
C LYS A 454 12.15 -0.97 -26.21
N MET A 455 10.98 -0.42 -25.93
CA MET A 455 10.08 0.11 -26.94
C MET A 455 9.89 1.60 -26.69
N GLU A 456 10.16 2.41 -27.71
CA GLU A 456 10.11 3.87 -27.62
C GLU A 456 9.21 4.44 -28.71
N PHE A 457 8.23 5.25 -28.31
CA PHE A 457 7.31 5.91 -29.23
C PHE A 457 6.81 7.21 -28.64
N GLY A 458 6.39 8.16 -29.48
CA GLY A 458 5.88 9.43 -28.98
C GLY A 458 5.67 10.45 -30.10
N VAL A 459 5.89 11.71 -29.76
CA VAL A 459 5.67 12.86 -30.64
C VAL A 459 6.94 13.69 -30.73
N GLN A 460 7.34 14.07 -31.95
CA GLN A 460 8.36 15.10 -32.22
C GLN A 460 7.81 16.06 -33.29
N GLY A 461 7.59 17.32 -32.91
CA GLY A 461 6.78 18.25 -33.73
C GLY A 461 5.36 17.69 -33.97
N ASP A 462 4.85 17.79 -35.20
CA ASP A 462 3.53 17.25 -35.59
C ASP A 462 3.55 15.76 -36.01
N ASN A 463 4.73 15.13 -36.02
CA ASN A 463 4.90 13.78 -36.56
C ASN A 463 4.97 12.73 -35.45
N ASN A 464 4.23 11.64 -35.65
CA ASN A 464 4.36 10.43 -34.85
C ASN A 464 5.69 9.75 -35.22
N MET A 465 6.53 9.46 -34.23
CA MET A 465 7.79 8.77 -34.48
C MET A 465 7.92 7.54 -33.56
N PHE A 466 8.23 6.40 -34.17
CA PHE A 466 8.99 5.36 -33.48
C PHE A 466 10.42 5.89 -33.38
N PHE A 467 10.91 6.12 -32.15
CA PHE A 467 12.30 6.48 -31.97
C PHE A 467 13.10 5.19 -32.03
N ASN A 468 13.54 4.84 -33.24
CA ASN A 468 14.44 3.72 -33.48
C ASN A 468 15.87 4.14 -33.08
N ASN A 469 16.08 4.47 -31.81
CA ASN A 469 17.40 4.74 -31.24
C ASN A 469 17.74 3.66 -30.22
N CYS A 470 17.82 2.41 -30.69
CA CYS A 470 18.74 1.47 -30.06
C CYS A 470 20.02 1.50 -30.88
N ASP A 471 21.15 1.72 -30.22
CA ASP A 471 22.47 1.36 -30.76
C ASP A 471 22.59 -0.17 -31.00
N ASP A 472 21.52 -0.94 -30.75
CA ASP A 472 21.37 -2.37 -30.98
C ASP A 472 20.13 -2.64 -31.86
N TYR A 473 20.35 -3.16 -33.06
CA TYR A 473 19.36 -3.32 -34.14
C TYR A 473 18.30 -4.43 -33.92
N SER A 474 17.91 -4.80 -32.70
CA SER A 474 17.15 -6.03 -32.46
C SER A 474 15.62 -5.94 -32.44
N CYS A 475 14.96 -4.77 -32.47
CA CYS A 475 13.49 -4.73 -32.36
C CYS A 475 12.81 -3.67 -33.24
N ILE A 476 12.81 -3.88 -34.56
CA ILE A 476 11.62 -3.52 -35.34
C ILE A 476 10.56 -4.53 -34.90
N ILE A 477 9.55 -4.13 -34.13
CA ILE A 477 8.44 -5.04 -33.86
C ILE A 477 7.52 -5.01 -35.09
N PRO A 478 7.42 -6.12 -35.85
CA PRO A 478 6.54 -6.19 -37.01
C PRO A 478 5.09 -5.87 -36.60
N ASP A 479 4.32 -5.27 -37.51
CA ASP A 479 2.88 -5.03 -37.35
C ASP A 479 2.43 -4.15 -36.15
N SER A 480 3.36 -3.38 -35.58
CA SER A 480 3.01 -2.36 -34.58
C SER A 480 2.18 -1.21 -35.18
N LYS A 481 1.09 -0.84 -34.50
CA LYS A 481 0.23 0.29 -34.89
C LYS A 481 0.17 1.31 -33.76
N ILE A 482 0.57 2.54 -34.08
CA ILE A 482 0.44 3.68 -33.18
C ILE A 482 -0.68 4.58 -33.67
N TYR A 483 -1.54 4.98 -32.73
CA TYR A 483 -2.59 5.97 -32.98
C TYR A 483 -2.48 7.08 -31.95
N ASN A 484 -2.47 8.32 -32.44
CA ASN A 484 -2.56 9.51 -31.61
C ASN A 484 -3.90 10.16 -31.88
N VAL A 485 -4.70 10.35 -30.84
CA VAL A 485 -6.03 10.91 -30.93
C VAL A 485 -6.12 12.11 -30.02
N THR A 486 -6.31 13.30 -30.61
CA THR A 486 -6.66 14.48 -29.83
C THR A 486 -8.06 14.29 -29.25
N LEU A 487 -8.16 14.41 -27.94
CA LEU A 487 -9.39 14.30 -27.18
C LEU A 487 -9.84 15.69 -26.72
N GLU A 488 -10.96 15.73 -26.02
CA GLU A 488 -11.50 16.96 -25.46
C GLU A 488 -10.51 17.62 -24.48
N ASN A 489 -10.63 18.95 -24.32
CA ASN A 489 -9.89 19.72 -23.31
C ASN A 489 -8.35 19.62 -23.40
N GLY A 490 -7.82 19.32 -24.60
CA GLY A 490 -6.39 19.30 -24.88
C GLY A 490 -5.66 18.02 -24.48
N TRP A 491 -6.40 16.96 -24.12
CA TRP A 491 -5.83 15.64 -23.86
C TRP A 491 -5.44 14.95 -25.18
N LEU A 492 -4.34 14.22 -25.18
CA LEU A 492 -3.81 13.45 -26.30
C LEU A 492 -3.66 11.99 -25.88
N LEU A 493 -4.37 11.11 -26.56
CA LEU A 493 -4.33 9.67 -26.33
C LEU A 493 -3.34 9.01 -27.29
N HIS A 494 -2.32 8.38 -26.73
CA HIS A 494 -1.41 7.49 -27.43
C HIS A 494 -1.89 6.05 -27.27
N LYS A 495 -2.07 5.34 -28.38
CA LYS A 495 -2.34 3.91 -28.41
C LYS A 495 -1.21 3.20 -29.11
N LEU A 496 -0.80 2.07 -28.55
CA LEU A 496 0.10 1.12 -29.16
C LEU A 496 -0.58 -0.25 -29.15
N LYS A 497 -0.74 -0.83 -30.34
CA LYS A 497 -1.05 -2.24 -30.52
C LYS A 497 0.15 -2.92 -31.13
N CYS A 498 0.63 -3.99 -30.52
CA CYS A 498 1.87 -4.62 -30.92
C CYS A 498 1.82 -6.12 -30.64
N GLU A 499 2.11 -6.96 -31.64
CA GLU A 499 2.31 -8.39 -31.41
C GLU A 499 3.63 -8.59 -30.66
N MET A 500 3.54 -9.14 -29.46
CA MET A 500 4.72 -9.40 -28.65
C MET A 500 4.44 -10.50 -27.63
N VAL A 501 5.47 -11.30 -27.38
CA VAL A 501 5.51 -12.26 -26.28
C VAL A 501 6.65 -11.84 -25.38
N GLY A 502 6.39 -11.67 -24.08
CA GLY A 502 7.38 -11.17 -23.14
C GLY A 502 6.74 -10.53 -21.92
N ILE A 503 7.49 -9.71 -21.22
CA ILE A 503 7.07 -9.10 -19.96
C ILE A 503 7.36 -7.60 -20.00
N ILE A 504 6.33 -6.76 -19.82
CA ILE A 504 6.52 -5.33 -19.57
C ILE A 504 6.96 -5.15 -18.12
N VAL A 505 8.10 -4.50 -17.93
CA VAL A 505 8.75 -4.37 -16.61
C VAL A 505 8.89 -2.93 -16.15
N GLU A 506 8.65 -1.98 -17.04
CA GLU A 506 8.80 -0.55 -16.78
C GLU A 506 7.89 0.25 -17.70
N VAL A 507 7.30 1.32 -17.15
CA VAL A 507 6.63 2.38 -17.91
C VAL A 507 7.23 3.71 -17.51
N ALA A 508 7.70 4.46 -18.50
CA ALA A 508 8.31 5.77 -18.28
C ALA A 508 7.96 6.75 -19.41
N ILE A 509 8.14 8.04 -19.14
CA ILE A 509 8.04 9.10 -20.13
C ILE A 509 9.28 9.96 -20.03
N GLU A 510 9.83 10.34 -21.17
CA GLU A 510 10.82 11.39 -21.27
C GLU A 510 10.19 12.65 -21.85
N THR A 511 10.41 13.76 -21.17
CA THR A 511 9.91 15.08 -21.58
C THR A 511 10.86 16.17 -21.08
N GLU A 512 10.97 17.24 -21.84
CA GLU A 512 11.65 18.47 -21.40
C GLU A 512 10.70 19.37 -20.61
N GLU A 513 9.46 19.44 -21.07
CA GLU A 513 8.42 20.33 -20.57
C GLU A 513 7.45 19.61 -19.63
N PRO A 514 6.74 20.34 -18.75
CA PRO A 514 5.74 19.76 -17.86
C PRO A 514 4.61 19.08 -18.64
N LEU A 515 4.25 17.86 -18.22
CA LEU A 515 3.27 17.01 -18.88
C LEU A 515 2.31 16.40 -17.85
N LEU A 516 1.01 16.44 -18.11
CA LEU A 516 0.03 15.72 -17.32
C LEU A 516 -0.20 14.31 -17.88
N ILE A 517 -0.50 13.35 -17.01
CA ILE A 517 -0.89 11.98 -17.35
C ILE A 517 -2.22 11.70 -16.69
N GLY A 518 -3.27 11.55 -17.50
CA GLY A 518 -4.65 11.39 -17.05
C GLY A 518 -5.12 9.94 -17.03
N HIS A 519 -4.49 9.07 -17.82
CA HIS A 519 -4.84 7.65 -17.88
C HIS A 519 -3.68 6.82 -18.41
N LEU A 520 -3.49 5.63 -17.86
CA LEU A 520 -2.59 4.58 -18.33
C LEU A 520 -3.34 3.25 -18.33
N PHE A 521 -3.27 2.51 -19.43
CA PHE A 521 -3.87 1.19 -19.58
C PHE A 521 -2.95 0.22 -20.31
N ILE A 522 -2.90 -1.02 -19.83
CA ILE A 522 -2.11 -2.11 -20.40
C ILE A 522 -2.97 -3.37 -20.38
N ASN A 523 -2.99 -4.13 -21.47
CA ASN A 523 -3.67 -5.43 -21.54
C ASN A 523 -3.04 -6.36 -22.59
N ASP A 524 -3.37 -7.65 -22.50
CA ASP A 524 -3.06 -8.67 -23.51
C ASP A 524 -4.35 -9.20 -24.15
N SER A 525 -4.35 -9.45 -25.48
CA SER A 525 -5.53 -9.98 -26.21
C SER A 525 -6.05 -11.31 -25.68
N SER A 526 -5.24 -12.11 -25.00
CA SER A 526 -5.72 -13.39 -24.45
C SER A 526 -6.81 -13.21 -23.39
N ASN A 527 -6.99 -11.99 -22.88
CA ASN A 527 -7.93 -11.64 -21.82
C ASN A 527 -9.12 -10.80 -22.31
N LEU A 528 -9.31 -10.66 -23.64
CA LEU A 528 -10.44 -9.94 -24.25
C LEU A 528 -11.55 -10.89 -24.72
#